data_AF-A0A3B1CFW3-F1
#
_entry.id   AF-A0A3B1CFW3-F1
#
_cell.length_a   1.000
_cell.length_b   1.000
_cell.length_c   1.000
_cell.angle_alpha   90.00
_cell.angle_beta   90.00
_cell.angle_gamma   90.00
#
_symmetry.space_group_name_H-M   'P 1'
#
loop_
_entity.id
_entity.type
_entity.pdbx_description
1 polymer ?
#
loop_
_entity_poly.entity_id
_entity_poly.type
_entity_poly.pdbx_seq_one_letter_code
_entity_poly.pdbx_strand_id
1 'polypeptide(L)'
;MADCCSTSESTAPEPVKTNSKTNCVSCGAASRPVERHTLLHQLKHPQLMSVPEVSFHFCVEPDCDMVYFGDDETVYRRADLRQDVGQKSTNPDRTICYCFDVTESNVREEREKTGQSQSKDFVMEQVKLKRCACDIRNPSGQCCLNDFPRN
;
A
#
# COMPACT_ATOMS: atom_id res chain seq x y z
N MET A 1 -6.47 28.26 -14.68
CA MET A 1 -7.31 27.09 -14.31
C MET A 1 -7.74 26.25 -15.52
N ALA A 2 -7.67 26.74 -16.76
CA ALA A 2 -8.09 25.97 -17.95
C ALA A 2 -7.07 24.89 -18.39
N ASP A 3 -5.79 25.08 -18.10
CA ASP A 3 -4.73 24.23 -18.67
C ASP A 3 -4.51 22.87 -17.97
N CYS A 4 -5.20 22.61 -16.85
CA CYS A 4 -5.05 21.35 -16.10
C CYS A 4 -6.04 20.25 -16.54
N CYS A 5 -7.18 20.63 -17.13
CA CYS A 5 -8.19 19.68 -17.63
C CYS A 5 -8.14 19.54 -19.16
N SER A 6 -7.10 20.08 -19.81
CA SER A 6 -6.84 19.87 -21.22
C SER A 6 -6.04 18.59 -21.41
N THR A 7 -6.53 17.68 -22.25
CA THR A 7 -5.85 16.43 -22.60
C THR A 7 -4.63 16.73 -23.47
N SER A 8 -3.51 17.10 -22.84
CA SER A 8 -2.19 17.06 -23.47
C SER A 8 -1.49 15.76 -23.07
N GLU A 9 -1.08 14.97 -24.06
CA GLU A 9 -0.29 13.75 -23.87
C GLU A 9 0.98 14.08 -23.07
N SER A 10 0.97 13.68 -21.80
CA SER A 10 2.12 13.81 -20.91
C SER A 10 2.92 12.52 -21.01
N THR A 11 4.11 12.61 -21.60
CA THR A 11 5.13 11.57 -21.51
C THR A 11 5.58 11.49 -20.04
N ALA A 12 5.06 10.50 -19.31
CA ALA A 12 5.54 10.21 -17.97
C ALA A 12 7.04 9.85 -18.04
N PRO A 13 7.90 10.44 -17.19
CA PRO A 13 9.29 10.04 -17.11
C PRO A 13 9.38 8.58 -16.65
N GLU A 14 10.32 7.82 -17.23
CA GLU A 14 10.52 6.43 -16.88
C GLU A 14 10.92 6.30 -15.40
N PRO A 15 10.34 5.33 -14.66
CA PRO A 15 10.65 5.13 -13.25
C PRO A 15 12.12 4.72 -13.11
N VAL A 16 12.87 5.49 -12.33
CA VAL A 16 14.26 5.18 -11.97
C VAL A 16 14.22 4.00 -10.99
N LYS A 17 14.42 2.79 -11.52
CA LYS A 17 14.49 1.56 -10.71
C LYS A 17 15.84 1.46 -10.02
N THR A 18 15.98 2.05 -8.83
CA THR A 18 17.10 1.73 -7.93
C THR A 18 16.74 0.51 -7.09
N ASN A 19 17.34 -0.63 -7.45
CA ASN A 19 17.13 -1.93 -6.83
C ASN A 19 18.09 -2.13 -5.65
N SER A 20 18.12 -1.20 -4.68
CA SER A 20 18.85 -1.40 -3.42
C SER A 20 17.91 -2.03 -2.40
N LYS A 21 18.24 -3.25 -1.94
CA LYS A 21 17.55 -3.86 -0.80
C LYS A 21 17.90 -3.09 0.47
N THR A 22 17.10 -2.08 0.78
CA THR A 22 17.26 -1.27 1.98
C THR A 22 16.49 -1.91 3.14
N ASN A 23 17.10 -2.01 4.32
CA ASN A 23 16.39 -2.41 5.53
C ASN A 23 15.75 -1.17 6.17
N CYS A 24 14.68 -1.35 6.92
CA CYS A 24 14.03 -0.28 7.65
C CYS A 24 15.01 0.33 8.67
N VAL A 25 15.23 1.65 8.57
CA VAL A 25 16.16 2.38 9.44
C VAL A 25 15.72 2.41 10.91
N SER A 26 14.45 2.12 11.21
CA SER A 26 13.92 2.09 12.58
C SER A 26 13.97 0.71 13.25
N CYS A 27 13.75 -0.38 12.52
CA CYS A 27 13.61 -1.72 13.11
C CYS A 27 14.54 -2.77 12.50
N GLY A 28 15.30 -2.44 11.46
CA GLY A 28 16.21 -3.36 10.78
C GLY A 28 15.54 -4.40 9.88
N ALA A 29 14.21 -4.52 9.90
CA ALA A 29 13.47 -5.46 9.06
C ALA A 29 13.56 -5.12 7.56
N ALA A 30 13.18 -6.07 6.71
CA ALA A 30 13.14 -5.85 5.27
C ALA A 30 12.20 -4.70 4.89
N SER A 31 12.51 -4.01 3.80
CA SER A 31 11.61 -3.05 3.18
C SER A 31 11.36 -3.40 1.71
N ARG A 32 10.36 -2.76 1.12
CA ARG A 32 10.01 -2.89 -0.30
C ARG A 32 9.96 -1.50 -0.93
N PRO A 33 10.42 -1.32 -2.18
CA PRO A 33 10.25 -0.04 -2.87
C PRO A 33 8.77 0.29 -3.02
N VAL A 34 8.43 1.57 -2.89
CA VAL A 34 7.08 2.09 -3.08
C VAL A 34 7.14 3.37 -3.91
N GLU A 35 6.22 3.50 -4.84
CA GLU A 35 6.19 4.64 -5.76
C GLU A 35 5.67 5.90 -5.06
N ARG A 36 6.21 7.06 -5.44
CA ARG A 36 5.80 8.36 -4.87
C ARG A 36 4.29 8.62 -5.01
N HIS A 37 3.68 8.16 -6.10
CA HIS A 37 2.24 8.32 -6.30
C HIS A 37 1.41 7.58 -5.23
N THR A 38 1.88 6.45 -4.72
CA THR A 38 1.26 5.75 -3.58
C THR A 38 1.26 6.67 -2.37
N LEU A 39 2.41 7.27 -2.02
CA LEU A 39 2.52 8.18 -0.87
C LEU A 39 1.55 9.37 -0.99
N LEU A 40 1.43 9.97 -2.17
CA LEU A 40 0.51 11.10 -2.41
C LEU A 40 -0.97 10.75 -2.13
N HIS A 41 -1.37 9.49 -2.29
CA HIS A 41 -2.72 9.03 -2.01
C HIS A 41 -2.91 8.52 -0.59
N GLN A 42 -1.83 8.13 0.09
CA GLN A 42 -1.86 7.54 1.42
C GLN A 42 -1.63 8.57 2.54
N LEU A 43 -0.81 9.60 2.30
CA LEU A 43 -0.45 10.60 3.32
C LEU A 43 -1.55 11.64 3.55
N LYS A 44 -1.73 12.04 4.81
CA LYS A 44 -2.61 13.14 5.23
C LYS A 44 -2.02 14.50 4.85
N HIS A 45 -2.86 15.52 4.90
CA HIS A 45 -2.39 16.90 4.91
C HIS A 45 -1.79 17.22 6.29
N PRO A 46 -0.66 17.98 6.39
CA PRO A 46 0.07 18.60 5.29
C PRO A 46 1.16 17.71 4.65
N GLN A 47 1.45 16.53 5.18
CA GLN A 47 2.58 15.67 4.77
C GLN A 47 2.61 15.39 3.26
N LEU A 48 1.45 15.15 2.65
CA LEU A 48 1.34 14.89 1.21
C LEU A 48 1.84 16.06 0.34
N MET A 49 1.83 17.30 0.85
CA MET A 49 2.17 18.52 0.09
C MET A 49 3.69 18.69 -0.07
N SER A 50 4.48 17.97 0.72
CA SER A 50 5.93 18.11 0.79
C SER A 50 6.65 16.78 0.58
N VAL A 51 6.05 15.83 -0.15
CA VAL A 51 6.70 14.55 -0.47
C VAL A 51 7.85 14.80 -1.46
N PRO A 52 9.12 14.59 -1.07
CA PRO A 52 10.27 14.84 -1.93
C PRO A 52 10.32 13.91 -3.14
N GLU A 53 11.11 14.27 -4.16
CA GLU A 53 11.35 13.46 -5.35
C GLU A 53 12.57 12.55 -5.16
N VAL A 54 12.41 11.58 -4.25
CA VAL A 54 13.41 10.54 -3.95
C VAL A 54 12.75 9.17 -3.99
N SER A 55 13.57 8.10 -4.00
CA SER A 55 13.06 6.74 -3.84
C SER A 55 12.55 6.52 -2.42
N PHE A 56 11.40 5.86 -2.31
CA PHE A 56 10.77 5.53 -1.04
C PHE A 56 10.64 4.04 -0.84
N HIS A 57 10.62 3.65 0.43
CA HIS A 57 10.54 2.27 0.87
C HIS A 57 9.42 2.09 1.91
N PHE A 58 8.67 1.00 1.80
CA PHE A 58 7.67 0.55 2.78
C PHE A 58 8.28 -0.48 3.73
N CYS A 59 8.19 -0.24 5.03
CA CYS A 59 8.62 -1.18 6.06
C CYS A 59 7.60 -2.32 6.24
N VAL A 60 8.02 -3.58 6.09
CA VAL A 60 7.10 -4.74 6.13
C VAL A 60 6.79 -5.24 7.54
N GLU A 61 7.51 -4.78 8.56
CA GLU A 61 7.39 -5.26 9.94
C GLU A 61 6.06 -4.81 10.57
N PRO A 62 5.17 -5.72 11.00
CA PRO A 62 3.86 -5.38 11.53
C PRO A 62 3.89 -4.51 12.79
N ASP A 63 4.88 -4.66 13.67
CA ASP A 63 4.95 -3.92 14.94
C ASP A 63 5.76 -2.62 14.84
N CYS A 64 6.37 -2.36 13.68
CA CYS A 64 7.10 -1.12 13.44
C CYS A 64 6.14 0.02 13.06
N ASP A 65 6.21 1.14 13.78
CA ASP A 65 5.40 2.33 13.53
C ASP A 65 5.81 3.10 12.25
N MET A 66 7.07 2.94 11.81
CA MET A 66 7.53 3.47 10.54
C MET A 66 6.81 2.78 9.37
N VAL A 67 6.17 3.57 8.52
CA VAL A 67 5.49 3.10 7.31
C VAL A 67 6.38 3.28 6.10
N TYR A 68 6.76 4.53 5.84
CA TYR A 68 7.60 4.90 4.70
C TYR A 68 8.90 5.57 5.16
N PHE A 69 9.96 5.36 4.40
CA PHE A 69 11.20 6.12 4.53
C PHE A 69 11.86 6.34 3.16
N GLY A 70 12.43 7.52 2.97
CA GLY A 70 13.12 7.94 1.75
C GLY A 70 14.63 7.76 1.88
N ASP A 71 15.32 7.77 0.74
CA ASP A 71 16.79 7.74 0.70
C ASP A 71 17.44 9.02 1.25
N ASP A 72 16.67 10.08 1.47
CA ASP A 72 17.06 11.38 2.03
C ASP A 72 16.74 11.51 3.53
N GLU A 73 16.55 10.40 4.24
CA GLU A 73 16.16 10.34 5.65
C GLU A 73 14.73 10.83 5.95
N THR A 74 13.92 11.18 4.93
CA THR A 74 12.49 11.47 5.12
C THR A 74 11.76 10.25 5.68
N VAL A 75 10.89 10.45 6.66
CA VAL A 75 10.13 9.35 7.29
C VAL A 75 8.65 9.69 7.45
N TYR A 76 7.80 8.68 7.30
CA TYR A 76 6.36 8.77 7.57
C TYR A 76 5.91 7.57 8.43
N ARG A 77 5.12 7.86 9.46
CA ARG A 77 4.60 6.91 10.45
C ARG A 77 3.10 6.69 10.26
N ARG A 78 2.52 5.74 10.99
CA ARG A 78 1.08 5.41 10.88
C ARG A 78 0.19 6.63 11.05
N ALA A 79 0.55 7.52 11.99
CA ALA A 79 -0.20 8.73 12.27
C ALA A 79 -0.30 9.70 11.06
N ASP A 80 0.68 9.65 10.16
CA ASP A 80 0.75 10.49 8.96
C ASP A 80 -0.15 9.99 7.81
N LEU A 81 -0.66 8.75 7.88
CA LEU A 81 -1.48 8.15 6.81
C LEU A 81 -2.97 8.36 7.03
N ARG A 82 -3.73 8.49 5.95
CA ARG A 82 -5.18 8.76 5.93
C ARG A 82 -6.01 7.63 6.51
N GLN A 83 -5.55 6.41 6.34
CA GLN A 83 -6.20 5.18 6.76
C GLN A 83 -5.23 4.30 7.53
N ASP A 84 -5.77 3.38 8.34
CA ASP A 84 -4.96 2.39 9.03
C ASP A 84 -4.23 1.48 8.03
N VAL A 85 -3.01 1.10 8.39
CA VAL A 85 -2.20 0.18 7.59
C VAL A 85 -2.43 -1.23 8.10
N GLY A 86 -3.29 -1.99 7.43
CA GLY A 86 -3.62 -3.36 7.78
C GLY A 86 -2.40 -4.29 7.82
N GLN A 87 -1.36 -4.08 7.02
CA GLN A 87 -0.09 -4.84 7.11
C GLN A 87 0.69 -4.56 8.40
N LYS A 88 0.32 -3.49 9.12
CA LYS A 88 0.91 -3.05 10.39
C LYS A 88 -0.09 -3.14 11.54
N SER A 89 -1.07 -4.02 11.42
CA SER A 89 -2.09 -4.23 12.43
C SER A 89 -2.23 -5.71 12.73
N THR A 90 -2.42 -6.03 14.01
CA THR A 90 -2.78 -7.37 14.50
C THR A 90 -4.29 -7.46 14.77
N ASN A 91 -5.06 -6.40 14.48
CA ASN A 91 -6.51 -6.40 14.62
C ASN A 91 -7.14 -7.47 13.70
N PRO A 92 -8.02 -8.36 14.20
CA PRO A 92 -8.73 -9.32 13.36
C PRO A 92 -9.59 -8.69 12.26
N ASP A 93 -9.96 -7.42 12.39
CA ASP A 93 -10.71 -6.66 11.38
C ASP A 93 -9.79 -5.81 10.48
N ARG A 94 -8.48 -6.02 10.50
CA ARG A 94 -7.54 -5.27 9.66
C ARG A 94 -7.88 -5.41 8.17
N THR A 95 -7.78 -4.32 7.43
CA THR A 95 -7.99 -4.31 5.98
C THR A 95 -6.91 -5.13 5.28
N ILE A 96 -7.32 -6.08 4.45
CA ILE A 96 -6.45 -6.83 3.54
C ILE A 96 -6.51 -6.21 2.15
N CYS A 97 -7.71 -6.03 1.59
CA CYS A 97 -7.91 -5.47 0.26
C CYS A 97 -8.50 -4.07 0.33
N TYR A 98 -7.65 -3.05 0.23
CA TYR A 98 -8.06 -1.64 0.15
C TYR A 98 -8.83 -1.29 -1.13
N CYS A 99 -8.77 -2.13 -2.17
CA CYS A 99 -9.52 -1.87 -3.40
C CYS A 99 -11.00 -2.19 -3.29
N PHE A 100 -11.34 -3.20 -2.50
CA PHE A 100 -12.67 -3.82 -2.45
C PHE A 100 -13.17 -4.03 -1.02
N ASP A 101 -12.58 -3.30 -0.05
CA ASP A 101 -12.99 -3.29 1.35
C ASP A 101 -13.08 -4.68 2.00
N VAL A 102 -12.08 -5.53 1.76
CA VAL A 102 -12.01 -6.87 2.38
C VAL A 102 -11.11 -6.81 3.60
N THR A 103 -11.63 -7.27 4.73
CA THR A 103 -10.91 -7.41 6.00
C THR A 103 -10.52 -8.87 6.28
N GLU A 104 -9.63 -9.07 7.25
CA GLU A 104 -9.26 -10.42 7.71
C GLU A 104 -10.43 -11.18 8.33
N SER A 105 -11.33 -10.51 9.05
CA SER A 105 -12.51 -11.15 9.63
C SER A 105 -13.48 -11.63 8.57
N ASN A 106 -13.69 -10.89 7.46
CA ASN A 106 -14.49 -11.40 6.34
C ASN A 106 -13.95 -12.74 5.83
N VAL A 107 -12.63 -12.81 5.58
CA VAL A 107 -11.97 -14.03 5.06
C VAL A 107 -12.06 -15.18 6.06
N ARG A 108 -11.83 -14.89 7.35
CA ARG A 108 -11.87 -15.91 8.41
C ARG A 108 -13.28 -16.46 8.60
N GLU A 109 -14.28 -15.60 8.70
CA GLU A 109 -15.67 -16.02 8.89
C GLU A 109 -16.20 -16.85 7.72
N GLU A 110 -15.87 -16.48 6.49
CA GLU A 110 -16.25 -17.26 5.31
C GLU A 110 -15.66 -18.67 5.38
N ARG A 111 -14.37 -18.78 5.70
CA ARG A 111 -13.68 -20.07 5.83
C ARG A 111 -14.26 -20.92 6.96
N GLU A 112 -14.57 -20.32 8.10
CA GLU A 112 -15.21 -21.01 9.22
C GLU A 112 -16.60 -21.56 8.83
N LYS A 113 -17.36 -20.82 8.02
CA LYS A 113 -18.73 -21.21 7.62
C LYS A 113 -18.76 -22.20 6.45
N THR A 114 -17.85 -22.09 5.49
CA THR A 114 -17.95 -22.81 4.19
C THR A 114 -16.69 -23.57 3.80
N GLY A 115 -15.59 -23.43 4.54
CA GLY A 115 -14.27 -23.96 4.18
C GLY A 115 -13.57 -23.19 3.05
N GLN A 116 -14.16 -22.10 2.53
CA GLN A 116 -13.65 -21.31 1.41
C GLN A 116 -13.75 -19.82 1.71
N SER A 117 -12.98 -18.98 1.00
CA SER A 117 -13.11 -17.51 1.10
C SER A 117 -13.65 -16.93 -0.20
N GLN A 118 -14.95 -16.62 -0.19
CA GLN A 118 -15.64 -15.95 -1.28
C GLN A 118 -15.03 -14.55 -1.54
N SER A 119 -14.61 -13.85 -0.49
CA SER A 119 -13.91 -12.57 -0.60
C SER A 119 -12.58 -12.71 -1.35
N LYS A 120 -11.77 -13.74 -1.05
CA LYS A 120 -10.52 -13.98 -1.78
C LYS A 120 -10.79 -14.29 -3.25
N ASP A 121 -11.77 -15.13 -3.54
CA ASP A 121 -12.13 -15.49 -4.91
C ASP A 121 -12.61 -14.28 -5.72
N PHE A 122 -13.47 -13.44 -5.11
CA PHE A 122 -13.90 -12.18 -5.69
C PHE A 122 -12.71 -11.25 -6.00
N VAL A 123 -11.79 -11.05 -5.05
CA VAL A 123 -10.62 -10.20 -5.24
C VAL A 123 -9.71 -10.74 -6.34
N MET A 124 -9.47 -12.06 -6.38
CA MET A 124 -8.69 -12.67 -7.47
C MET A 124 -9.30 -12.39 -8.83
N GLU A 125 -10.63 -12.48 -8.96
CA GLU A 125 -11.33 -12.21 -10.21
C GLU A 125 -11.22 -10.73 -10.61
N GLN A 126 -11.47 -9.79 -9.69
CA GLN A 126 -11.34 -8.37 -10.02
C GLN A 126 -9.90 -7.95 -10.37
N VAL A 127 -8.89 -8.58 -9.75
CA VAL A 127 -7.48 -8.39 -10.11
C VAL A 127 -7.20 -8.91 -11.52
N LYS A 128 -7.68 -10.11 -11.89
CA LYS A 128 -7.54 -10.66 -13.25
C LYS A 128 -8.17 -9.74 -14.30
N LEU A 129 -9.32 -9.14 -13.97
CA LEU A 129 -10.02 -8.17 -14.82
C LEU A 129 -9.38 -6.77 -14.82
N LYS A 130 -8.24 -6.57 -14.15
CA LYS A 130 -7.52 -5.29 -14.03
C LYS A 130 -8.38 -4.15 -13.47
N ARG A 131 -9.28 -4.46 -12.52
CA ARG A 131 -10.19 -3.49 -11.87
C ARG A 131 -9.67 -2.98 -10.52
N CYS A 132 -8.53 -3.49 -10.05
CA CYS A 132 -7.89 -3.00 -8.84
C CYS A 132 -7.00 -1.78 -9.13
N ALA A 133 -6.76 -0.98 -8.11
CA ALA A 133 -5.79 0.12 -8.11
C ALA A 133 -4.84 -0.04 -6.91
N CYS A 134 -4.19 -1.21 -6.79
CA CYS A 134 -3.40 -1.56 -5.61
C CYS A 134 -2.17 -0.65 -5.42
N ASP A 135 -1.57 -0.23 -6.53
CA ASP A 135 -0.48 0.75 -6.60
C ASP A 135 -0.84 2.08 -5.89
N ILE A 136 -2.11 2.49 -5.96
CA ILE A 136 -2.61 3.70 -5.32
C ILE A 136 -3.24 3.43 -3.95
N ARG A 137 -4.08 2.41 -3.84
CA ARG A 137 -4.96 2.17 -2.67
C ARG A 137 -4.30 1.37 -1.56
N ASN A 138 -3.37 0.48 -1.88
CA ASN A 138 -2.66 -0.30 -0.87
C ASN A 138 -1.46 0.51 -0.36
N PRO A 139 -1.30 0.75 0.95
CA PRO A 139 -0.13 1.44 1.50
C PRO A 139 1.21 0.85 1.04
N SER A 140 1.30 -0.45 0.78
CA SER A 140 2.54 -1.06 0.28
C SER A 140 2.82 -0.78 -1.21
N GLY A 141 1.85 -0.25 -1.96
CA GLY A 141 1.90 -0.15 -3.42
C GLY A 141 1.85 -1.50 -4.15
N GLN A 142 1.63 -2.61 -3.42
CA GLN A 142 1.66 -3.97 -3.96
C GLN A 142 0.28 -4.61 -3.99
N CYS A 143 0.14 -5.69 -4.78
CA CYS A 143 -1.09 -6.46 -4.84
C CYS A 143 -1.45 -7.06 -3.46
N CYS A 144 -2.66 -6.77 -2.99
CA CYS A 144 -3.18 -7.24 -1.70
C CYS A 144 -3.32 -8.77 -1.60
N LEU A 145 -3.34 -9.50 -2.72
CA LEU A 145 -3.44 -10.97 -2.70
C LEU A 145 -2.29 -11.65 -1.93
N ASN A 146 -1.14 -10.97 -1.80
CA ASN A 146 -0.01 -11.42 -1.00
C ASN A 146 -0.27 -11.37 0.52
N ASP A 147 -1.26 -10.58 0.95
CA ASP A 147 -1.55 -10.31 2.36
C ASP A 147 -2.71 -11.18 2.89
N PHE A 148 -3.38 -11.96 2.03
CA PHE A 148 -4.42 -12.90 2.44
C PHE A 148 -3.84 -14.05 3.29
N PRO A 149 -4.50 -14.45 4.40
CA PRO A 149 -4.10 -15.60 5.20
C PRO A 149 -3.92 -16.86 4.35
N ARG A 150 -2.85 -17.61 4.61
CA ARG A 150 -2.65 -18.94 4.00
C ARG A 150 -3.71 -19.92 4.53
N ASN A 151 -3.95 -21.00 3.78
CA ASN A 151 -4.80 -22.10 4.23
C ASN A 151 -4.02 -22.99 5.20
#